data_AF-A0A2V9LF03-F1
#
_entry.id   AF-A0A2V9LF03-F1
#
_cell.length_a   1.000
_cell.length_b   1.000
_cell.length_c   1.000
_cell.angle_alpha   90.00
_cell.angle_beta   90.00
_cell.angle_gamma   90.00
#
_symmetry.space_group_name_H-M   'P 1'
#
loop_
_entity.id
_entity.type
_entity.pdbx_description
1 polymer ?
#
loop_
_entity_poly.entity_id
_entity_poly.type
_entity_poly.pdbx_seq_one_letter_code
_entity_poly.pdbx_strand_id
1 'polypeptide(L)'
;MIGRFRGGLAPRPPVVGDATAKAFEAALRDLLGLAEREFEQCLRVAPDYEQAYLNLAQLEVALGHKDRARALLQEFHQRHPENKPVEEALRQLGP
;
A
#
# COMPACT_ATOMS: atom_id res chain seq x y z
N MET A 1 -51.75 -10.57 21.06
CA MET A 1 -51.65 -10.33 19.60
C MET A 1 -50.19 -10.05 19.29
N ILE A 2 -49.58 -10.85 18.40
CA ILE A 2 -48.38 -10.62 17.56
C ILE A 2 -47.12 -10.04 18.25
N GLY A 3 -45.95 -10.67 18.28
CA GLY A 3 -45.36 -11.55 17.28
C GLY A 3 -43.92 -11.07 17.03
N ARG A 4 -42.98 -11.71 17.72
CA ARG A 4 -41.52 -11.77 17.49
C ARG A 4 -41.05 -11.34 16.09
N PHE A 5 -40.32 -10.24 16.02
CA PHE A 5 -39.55 -9.70 14.89
C PHE A 5 -38.39 -8.90 15.52
N ARG A 6 -37.11 -9.02 15.17
CA ARG A 6 -36.40 -9.72 14.10
C ARG A 6 -34.95 -9.82 14.62
N GLY A 7 -34.32 -10.98 14.52
CA GLY A 7 -32.91 -11.13 14.85
C GLY A 7 -32.10 -10.12 14.06
N GLY A 8 -31.29 -9.31 14.76
CA GLY A 8 -30.24 -8.50 14.15
C GLY A 8 -29.17 -9.43 13.59
N LEU A 9 -29.46 -10.01 12.42
CA LEU A 9 -28.40 -10.46 11.52
C LEU A 9 -27.70 -9.19 11.08
N ALA A 10 -26.51 -8.96 11.64
CA ALA A 10 -25.49 -8.16 10.98
C ALA A 10 -25.49 -8.52 9.49
N PRO A 11 -25.33 -7.56 8.57
CA PRO A 11 -25.28 -7.87 7.14
C PRO A 11 -24.23 -8.96 6.95
N ARG A 12 -24.67 -10.16 6.54
CA ARG A 12 -23.74 -11.19 6.11
C ARG A 12 -22.94 -10.57 4.96
N PRO A 13 -21.59 -10.57 5.00
CA PRO A 13 -20.84 -10.19 3.81
C PRO A 13 -21.34 -11.07 2.66
N PRO A 14 -21.71 -10.48 1.50
CA PRO A 14 -22.27 -11.25 0.40
C PRO A 14 -21.30 -12.37 0.03
N VAL A 15 -21.82 -13.60 -0.01
CA VAL A 15 -21.06 -14.79 -0.38
C VAL A 15 -20.65 -14.63 -1.85
N VAL A 16 -19.35 -14.86 -2.09
CA VAL A 16 -18.57 -14.47 -3.25
C VAL A 16 -19.13 -15.04 -4.57
N GLY A 17 -19.27 -14.19 -5.57
CA GLY A 17 -19.39 -14.57 -6.99
C GLY A 17 -18.34 -13.81 -7.81
N ASP A 18 -17.81 -14.44 -8.85
CA ASP A 18 -16.62 -13.98 -9.60
C ASP A 18 -16.67 -12.51 -10.07
N ALA A 19 -17.87 -11.97 -10.30
CA ALA A 19 -18.06 -10.58 -10.74
C ALA A 19 -17.69 -9.54 -9.65
N THR A 20 -17.92 -9.83 -8.37
CA THR A 20 -17.54 -8.91 -7.28
C THR A 20 -16.07 -9.01 -6.93
N ALA A 21 -15.45 -10.20 -7.05
CA ALA A 21 -14.01 -10.36 -6.91
C ALA A 21 -13.26 -9.54 -7.96
N LYS A 22 -13.67 -9.62 -9.23
CA LYS A 22 -13.08 -8.82 -10.31
C LYS A 22 -13.29 -7.32 -10.14
N ALA A 23 -14.47 -6.88 -9.69
CA ALA A 23 -14.74 -5.47 -9.42
C ALA A 23 -13.89 -4.95 -8.24
N PHE A 24 -13.70 -5.77 -7.22
CA PHE A 24 -12.84 -5.46 -6.07
C PHE A 24 -11.35 -5.41 -6.49
N GLU A 25 -10.87 -6.35 -7.30
CA GLU A 25 -9.52 -6.33 -7.86
C GLU A 25 -9.27 -5.09 -8.72
N ALA A 26 -10.24 -4.70 -9.57
CA ALA A 26 -10.14 -3.49 -10.37
C ALA A 26 -10.06 -2.23 -9.50
N ALA A 27 -10.92 -2.13 -8.49
CA ALA A 27 -10.90 -1.00 -7.55
C ALA A 27 -9.58 -0.93 -6.77
N LEU A 28 -9.04 -2.08 -6.33
CA LEU A 28 -7.72 -2.14 -5.70
C LEU A 28 -6.64 -1.67 -6.66
N ARG A 29 -6.65 -2.12 -7.92
CA ARG A 29 -5.65 -1.72 -8.92
C ARG A 29 -5.66 -0.21 -9.15
N ASP A 30 -6.84 0.40 -9.25
CA ASP A 30 -6.99 1.84 -9.40
C ASP A 30 -6.50 2.60 -8.15
N LEU A 31 -6.82 2.12 -6.95
CA LEU A 31 -6.36 2.72 -5.69
C LEU A 31 -4.83 2.64 -5.54
N LEU A 32 -4.22 1.52 -5.94
CA LEU A 32 -2.78 1.32 -5.88
C LEU A 32 -2.07 2.26 -6.86
N GLY A 33 -2.62 2.43 -8.07
CA GLY A 33 -2.09 3.38 -9.05
C GLY A 33 -2.24 4.85 -8.63
N LEU A 34 -3.30 5.19 -7.90
CA LEU A 34 -3.45 6.51 -7.29
C LEU A 34 -2.41 6.72 -6.19
N ALA A 35 -2.21 5.74 -5.31
CA ALA A 35 -1.22 5.82 -4.22
C ALA A 35 0.20 6.04 -4.76
N GLU A 36 0.61 5.27 -5.77
CA GLU A 36 1.91 5.44 -6.44
C GLU A 36 2.09 6.88 -6.95
N ARG A 37 1.10 7.40 -7.68
CA ARG A 37 1.13 8.77 -8.20
C ARG A 37 1.20 9.82 -7.09
N GLU A 38 0.40 9.70 -6.04
CA GLU A 38 0.40 10.65 -4.92
C GLU A 38 1.76 10.67 -4.20
N PHE A 39 2.37 9.51 -3.99
CA PHE A 39 3.72 9.45 -3.43
C PHE A 39 4.74 10.06 -4.38
N GLU A 40 4.69 9.79 -5.68
CA GLU A 40 5.56 10.46 -6.66
C GLU A 40 5.38 11.99 -6.64
N GLN A 41 4.15 12.49 -6.48
CA GLN A 41 3.93 13.93 -6.33
C GLN A 41 4.58 14.46 -5.05
N CYS A 42 4.41 13.73 -3.95
CA CYS A 42 5.02 14.07 -2.67
C CYS A 42 6.55 14.16 -2.79
N LEU A 43 7.17 13.21 -3.49
CA LEU A 43 8.62 13.19 -3.74
C LEU A 43 9.08 14.35 -4.63
N ARG A 44 8.25 14.84 -5.56
CA ARG A 44 8.58 16.05 -6.34
C ARG A 44 8.55 17.33 -5.51
N VAL A 45 7.61 17.42 -4.56
CA VAL A 45 7.45 18.62 -3.71
C VAL A 45 8.42 18.60 -2.53
N ALA A 46 8.67 17.42 -1.96
CA ALA A 46 9.51 17.19 -0.80
C ALA A 46 10.43 15.99 -1.06
N PRO A 47 11.52 16.18 -1.82
CA PRO A 47 12.44 15.10 -2.22
C PRO A 47 13.22 14.49 -1.05
N ASP A 48 13.21 15.13 0.13
CA ASP A 48 13.85 14.64 1.35
C ASP A 48 12.84 14.09 2.37
N TYR A 49 11.59 13.88 1.96
CA TYR A 49 10.56 13.35 2.84
C TYR A 49 10.65 11.82 2.97
N GLU A 50 11.41 11.37 3.96
CA GLU A 50 11.66 9.97 4.31
C GLU A 50 10.39 9.09 4.28
N GLN A 51 9.30 9.55 4.92
CA GLN A 51 8.09 8.74 5.05
C GLN A 51 7.42 8.43 3.71
N ALA A 52 7.51 9.32 2.71
CA ALA A 52 7.00 9.01 1.38
C ALA A 52 7.79 7.89 0.70
N TYR A 53 9.11 7.86 0.86
CA TYR A 53 9.93 6.75 0.35
C TYR A 53 9.61 5.43 1.03
N LEU A 54 9.47 5.43 2.36
CA LEU A 54 9.12 4.22 3.12
C LEU A 54 7.73 3.70 2.75
N ASN A 55 6.74 4.58 2.60
CA ASN A 55 5.38 4.19 2.26
C ASN A 55 5.27 3.70 0.81
N LEU A 56 5.96 4.34 -0.13
CA LEU A 56 6.00 3.88 -1.52
C LEU A 56 6.73 2.54 -1.64
N ALA A 57 7.84 2.35 -0.91
CA ALA A 57 8.53 1.06 -0.88
C ALA A 57 7.65 -0.06 -0.30
N GLN A 58 6.89 0.21 0.77
CA GLN A 58 5.93 -0.77 1.32
C GLN A 58 4.83 -1.11 0.32
N LEU A 59 4.33 -0.11 -0.41
CA LEU A 59 3.36 -0.31 -1.48
C LEU A 59 3.92 -1.22 -2.59
N GLU A 60 5.13 -0.94 -3.07
CA GLU A 60 5.82 -1.75 -4.08
C GLU A 60 6.04 -3.20 -3.60
N VAL A 61 6.38 -3.40 -2.32
CA VAL A 61 6.47 -4.75 -1.73
C VAL A 61 5.12 -5.46 -1.74
N ALA A 62 4.04 -4.77 -1.36
CA ALA A 62 2.69 -5.33 -1.38
C ALA A 62 2.23 -5.70 -2.81
N LEU A 63 2.73 -5.00 -3.81
CA LEU A 63 2.54 -5.28 -5.24
C LEU A 63 3.44 -6.40 -5.78
N GLY A 64 4.39 -6.90 -4.97
CA GLY A 64 5.37 -7.90 -5.38
C GLY A 64 6.59 -7.33 -6.13
N HIS A 65 6.67 -6.01 -6.28
CA HIS A 65 7.78 -5.31 -6.93
C HIS A 65 8.92 -5.00 -5.96
N LYS A 66 9.44 -6.05 -5.32
CA LYS A 66 10.47 -5.91 -4.28
C LYS A 66 11.74 -5.18 -4.77
N ASP A 67 12.13 -5.39 -6.03
CA ASP A 67 13.28 -4.73 -6.64
C ASP A 67 13.09 -3.21 -6.77
N ARG A 68 11.87 -2.76 -7.13
CA ARG A 68 11.54 -1.34 -7.19
C ARG A 68 11.54 -0.71 -5.81
N ALA A 69 10.96 -1.38 -4.81
CA ALA A 69 10.98 -0.93 -3.42
C ALA A 69 12.42 -0.70 -2.93
N ARG A 70 13.32 -1.64 -3.25
CA ARG A 70 14.74 -1.54 -2.89
C ARG A 70 15.43 -0.38 -3.61
N ALA A 71 15.21 -0.21 -4.91
CA ALA A 71 15.80 0.88 -5.69
C ALA A 71 15.40 2.27 -5.13
N LEU A 72 14.12 2.46 -4.79
CA LEU A 72 13.60 3.68 -4.17
C LEU A 72 14.31 4.01 -2.86
N LEU A 73 14.43 3.02 -1.97
CA LEU A 73 15.09 3.20 -0.68
C LEU A 73 16.60 3.41 -0.82
N GLN A 74 17.23 2.76 -1.81
CA GLN A 74 18.66 2.96 -2.11
C GLN A 74 18.93 4.39 -2.60
N GLU A 75 18.08 4.94 -3.45
CA GLU A 75 18.21 6.31 -3.93
C GLU A 75 18.13 7.33 -2.78
N PHE A 76 17.18 7.12 -1.85
CA PHE A 76 17.07 7.96 -0.66
C PHE A 76 18.28 7.79 0.26
N HIS A 77 18.70 6.56 0.54
CA HIS A 77 19.84 6.26 1.41
C HIS A 77 21.16 6.83 0.87
N GLN A 78 21.35 6.90 -0.45
CA GLN A 78 22.53 7.55 -1.04
C GLN A 78 22.62 9.05 -0.68
N ARG A 79 21.47 9.71 -0.52
CA ARG A 79 21.38 11.12 -0.15
C ARG A 79 21.37 11.33 1.37
N HIS A 80 20.82 10.36 2.11
CA HIS A 80 20.65 10.39 3.56
C HIS A 80 21.19 9.10 4.20
N PRO A 81 22.51 8.87 4.18
CA PRO A 81 23.12 7.63 4.66
C PRO A 81 22.95 7.41 6.17
N GLU A 82 22.69 8.47 6.94
CA GLU A 82 22.43 8.43 8.38
C GLU A 82 21.00 8.01 8.74
N ASN A 83 20.12 7.89 7.73
CA ASN A 83 18.71 7.61 7.94
C ASN A 83 18.48 6.15 8.35
N LYS A 84 18.40 5.92 9.67
CA LYS A 84 18.20 4.58 10.25
C LYS A 84 16.90 3.90 9.79
N PRO A 85 15.74 4.59 9.68
CA PRO A 85 14.53 3.96 9.17
C PRO A 85 14.70 3.34 7.78
N VAL A 86 15.33 4.07 6.85
CA VAL A 86 15.56 3.58 5.48
C VAL A 86 16.62 2.48 5.44
N GLU A 87 17.68 2.59 6.24
CA GLU A 87 18.69 1.54 6.37
C GLU A 87 18.06 0.22 6.84
N GLU A 88 17.19 0.28 7.85
CA GLU A 88 16.49 -0.88 8.38
C GLU A 88 15.51 -1.47 7.36
N ALA A 89 14.78 -0.63 6.63
CA ALA A 89 13.90 -1.09 5.56
C ALA A 89 14.69 -1.83 4.45
N LEU A 90 15.87 -1.30 4.05
CA LEU A 90 16.76 -1.98 3.09
C LEU A 90 17.27 -3.33 3.60
N ARG A 91 17.56 -3.43 4.89
CA ARG A 91 17.98 -4.68 5.54
C ARG A 91 16.86 -5.72 5.49
N GLN A 92 15.62 -5.32 5.77
CA GLN A 92 14.44 -6.20 5.71
C GLN A 92 14.14 -6.69 4.30
N LEU A 93 14.38 -5.86 3.29
CA LEU A 93 14.26 -6.28 1.90
C LEU A 93 15.32 -7.32 1.52
N GLY A 94 16.47 -7.33 2.18
CA GLY A 94 17.58 -8.22 1.80
C GLY A 94 18.16 -7.85 0.43
N PRO A 95 19.25 -8.51 0.00
CA PRO A 95 19.94 -8.24 -1.25
C PRO A 95 19.06 -8.45 -2.49
#